data_AF-A0A6I5ZN84-F1
#
_entry.id   AF-A0A6I5ZN84-F1
#
_cell.length_a   1.000
_cell.length_b   1.000
_cell.length_c   1.000
_cell.angle_alpha   90.00
_cell.angle_beta   90.00
_cell.angle_gamma   90.00
#
_symmetry.space_group_name_H-M   'P 1'
#
loop_
_entity.id
_entity.type
_entity.pdbx_description
1 polymer ?
#
loop_
_entity_poly.entity_id
_entity_poly.type
_entity_poly.pdbx_seq_one_letter_code
_entity_poly.pdbx_strand_id
1 'polypeptide(L)'
;MSALTGLPVMLDVIASTTAAMINYLEFLAAETTVPLLVDSMSATVRMETLRHFAGSALCSRLIYNSLDINFSEAELEAIAAAGIKNAVIMAFSNTALNPAAKLKLFQDKLLPAARTAGIENILVDPGVLDIASIGWTAAAMEKIRTATGFPVDCAPANALYTWKRARGLTTPAFEAAAAGAIFSYLISHGADFIFYGPVGNATWAFPARATADAIRTYAARLQGVRPLVPDPPLNRFL
;
A
#
# COMPACT_ATOMS: atom_id res chain seq x y z
N MET A 1 3.38 -18.38 0.57
CA MET A 1 3.35 -17.52 1.79
C MET A 1 1.94 -17.11 2.18
N SER A 2 1.16 -16.44 1.30
CA SER A 2 -0.24 -16.07 1.61
C SER A 2 -1.10 -17.24 2.12
N ALA A 3 -1.11 -18.38 1.41
CA ALA A 3 -1.85 -19.56 1.86
C ALA A 3 -1.41 -20.07 3.25
N LEU A 4 -0.11 -20.03 3.53
CA LEU A 4 0.49 -20.44 4.80
C LEU A 4 0.08 -19.52 5.95
N THR A 5 0.04 -18.20 5.74
CA THR A 5 -0.20 -17.24 6.83
C THR A 5 -1.64 -16.73 6.92
N GLY A 6 -2.45 -16.91 5.89
CA GLY A 6 -3.81 -16.38 5.80
C GLY A 6 -3.89 -14.90 5.43
N LEU A 7 -2.75 -14.25 5.18
CA LEU A 7 -2.73 -12.87 4.74
C LEU A 7 -3.08 -12.75 3.25
N PRO A 8 -4.06 -11.92 2.87
CA PRO A 8 -4.28 -11.53 1.49
C PRO A 8 -3.04 -10.83 0.91
N VAL A 9 -2.93 -10.83 -0.43
CA VAL A 9 -1.83 -10.19 -1.14
C VAL A 9 -2.36 -9.46 -2.36
N MET A 10 -1.71 -8.35 -2.68
CA MET A 10 -1.79 -7.64 -3.95
C MET A 10 -0.37 -7.52 -4.52
N LEU A 11 -0.23 -7.49 -5.84
CA LEU A 11 1.07 -7.38 -6.50
C LEU A 11 1.30 -5.96 -6.99
N ASP A 12 2.39 -5.37 -6.55
CA ASP A 12 2.84 -4.07 -7.00
C ASP A 12 3.62 -4.21 -8.31
N VAL A 13 2.99 -3.85 -9.44
CA VAL A 13 3.57 -4.02 -10.78
C VAL A 13 4.23 -2.71 -11.18
N ILE A 14 5.56 -2.70 -11.11
CA ILE A 14 6.37 -1.51 -11.37
C ILE A 14 6.95 -1.58 -12.79
N ALA A 15 6.72 -0.55 -13.59
CA ALA A 15 7.34 -0.43 -14.91
C ALA A 15 7.61 1.03 -15.31
N SER A 16 8.69 1.24 -16.08
CA SER A 16 9.07 2.57 -16.57
C SER A 16 8.54 2.89 -17.96
N THR A 17 7.90 1.94 -18.65
CA THR A 17 7.30 2.14 -19.98
C THR A 17 5.93 1.48 -20.05
N THR A 18 5.04 2.03 -20.88
CA THR A 18 3.69 1.48 -21.10
C THR A 18 3.74 0.06 -21.66
N ALA A 19 4.63 -0.21 -22.61
CA ALA A 19 4.77 -1.55 -23.20
C ALA A 19 5.19 -2.59 -22.16
N ALA A 20 6.14 -2.26 -21.29
CA ALA A 20 6.53 -3.15 -20.20
C ALA A 20 5.38 -3.35 -19.20
N MET A 21 4.69 -2.28 -18.82
CA MET A 21 3.56 -2.34 -17.89
C MET A 21 2.46 -3.28 -18.39
N ILE A 22 2.05 -3.12 -19.65
CA ILE A 22 1.02 -3.96 -20.29
C ILE A 22 1.46 -5.42 -20.27
N ASN A 23 2.67 -5.72 -20.77
CA ASN A 23 3.19 -7.09 -20.81
C ASN A 23 3.23 -7.75 -19.42
N TYR A 24 3.64 -7.01 -18.39
CA TYR A 24 3.70 -7.54 -17.03
C TYR A 24 2.31 -7.79 -16.45
N LEU A 25 1.37 -6.89 -16.68
CA LEU A 25 -0.01 -7.04 -16.22
C LEU A 25 -0.72 -8.19 -16.92
N GLU A 26 -0.53 -8.37 -18.24
CA GLU A 26 -1.09 -9.51 -18.98
C GLU A 26 -0.53 -10.85 -18.48
N PHE A 27 0.79 -10.93 -18.29
CA PHE A 27 1.43 -12.11 -17.73
C PHE A 27 0.87 -12.43 -16.34
N LEU A 28 0.86 -11.46 -15.42
CA LEU A 28 0.36 -11.67 -14.06
C LEU A 28 -1.14 -11.97 -14.03
N ALA A 29 -1.93 -11.38 -14.93
CA ALA A 29 -3.36 -11.65 -15.01
C ALA A 29 -3.67 -13.10 -15.40
N ALA A 30 -2.79 -13.75 -16.17
CA ALA A 30 -2.88 -15.16 -16.54
C ALA A 30 -2.46 -16.09 -15.39
N GLU A 31 -1.48 -15.68 -14.58
CA GLU A 31 -0.89 -16.52 -13.53
C GLU A 31 -1.59 -16.39 -12.16
N THR A 32 -2.35 -15.32 -11.94
CA THR A 32 -2.99 -15.07 -10.64
C THR A 32 -4.28 -14.28 -10.77
N THR A 33 -5.13 -14.39 -9.75
CA THR A 33 -6.40 -13.64 -9.62
C THR A 33 -6.32 -12.49 -8.62
N VAL A 34 -5.17 -12.31 -7.97
CA VAL A 34 -4.98 -11.23 -6.98
C VAL A 34 -5.07 -9.84 -7.63
N PRO A 35 -5.37 -8.79 -6.84
CA PRO A 35 -5.31 -7.41 -7.32
C PRO A 35 -3.89 -7.03 -7.78
N LEU A 36 -3.82 -6.20 -8.82
CA LEU A 36 -2.55 -5.75 -9.41
C LEU A 36 -2.50 -4.21 -9.37
N LEU A 37 -1.44 -3.66 -8.79
CA LEU A 37 -1.24 -2.22 -8.78
C LEU A 37 -0.54 -1.80 -10.07
N VAL A 38 -0.98 -0.70 -10.65
CA VAL A 38 -0.34 -0.06 -11.80
C VAL A 38 0.59 1.03 -11.27
N ASP A 39 1.87 0.69 -11.06
CA ASP A 39 2.86 1.59 -10.45
C ASP A 39 3.93 2.04 -11.45
N SER A 40 4.03 3.35 -11.62
CA SER A 40 5.11 3.97 -12.36
C SER A 40 5.40 5.34 -11.80
N MET A 41 6.65 5.79 -11.84
CA MET A 41 6.98 7.19 -11.59
C MET A 41 6.41 8.14 -12.66
N SER A 42 5.97 7.61 -13.82
CA SER A 42 5.40 8.38 -14.91
C SER A 42 3.87 8.27 -14.92
N ALA A 43 3.19 9.39 -14.66
CA ALA A 43 1.73 9.47 -14.79
C ALA A 43 1.26 9.07 -16.20
N THR A 44 2.02 9.43 -17.24
CA THR A 44 1.72 9.01 -18.63
C THR A 44 1.71 7.49 -18.77
N VAL A 45 2.70 6.78 -18.22
CA VAL A 45 2.73 5.32 -18.26
C VAL A 45 1.49 4.72 -17.57
N ARG A 46 1.12 5.24 -16.41
CA ARG A 46 -0.09 4.80 -15.69
C ARG A 46 -1.34 5.07 -16.52
N MET A 47 -1.52 6.28 -17.04
CA MET A 47 -2.69 6.67 -17.84
C MET A 47 -2.84 5.84 -19.11
N GLU A 48 -1.79 5.66 -19.91
CA GLU A 48 -1.89 4.85 -21.13
C GLU A 48 -2.17 3.37 -20.83
N THR A 49 -1.65 2.87 -19.71
CA THR A 49 -1.97 1.51 -19.24
C THR A 49 -3.46 1.40 -18.90
N LEU A 50 -4.02 2.38 -18.19
CA LEU A 50 -5.45 2.40 -17.89
C LEU A 50 -6.30 2.42 -19.16
N ARG A 51 -5.94 3.23 -20.16
CA ARG A 51 -6.65 3.28 -21.44
C ARG A 51 -6.60 1.94 -22.17
N HIS A 52 -5.46 1.26 -22.12
CA HIS A 52 -5.31 -0.07 -22.75
C HIS A 52 -6.25 -1.11 -22.14
N PHE A 53 -6.36 -1.15 -20.81
CA PHE A 53 -7.21 -2.13 -20.12
C PHE A 53 -8.66 -1.67 -19.89
N ALA A 54 -9.04 -0.46 -20.30
CA ALA A 54 -10.39 0.05 -20.14
C ALA A 54 -11.43 -0.90 -20.74
N GLY A 55 -12.47 -1.22 -19.98
CA GLY A 55 -13.52 -2.17 -20.39
C GLY A 55 -13.12 -3.65 -20.40
N SER A 56 -11.85 -3.98 -20.13
CA SER A 56 -11.42 -5.37 -20.01
C SER A 56 -11.84 -5.98 -18.67
N ALA A 57 -11.89 -7.32 -18.61
CA ALA A 57 -12.13 -8.03 -17.34
C ALA A 57 -11.04 -7.74 -16.29
N LEU A 58 -9.81 -7.47 -16.73
CA LEU A 58 -8.69 -7.15 -15.85
C LEU A 58 -8.88 -5.81 -15.12
N CYS A 59 -9.57 -4.85 -15.75
CA CYS A 59 -9.75 -3.49 -15.21
C CYS A 59 -10.29 -3.49 -13.77
N SER A 60 -11.22 -4.39 -13.45
CA SER A 60 -11.82 -4.49 -12.10
C SER A 60 -10.83 -4.90 -11.00
N ARG A 61 -9.72 -5.55 -11.36
CA ARG A 61 -8.65 -6.00 -10.47
C ARG A 61 -7.49 -5.01 -10.35
N LEU A 62 -7.48 -3.98 -11.20
CA LEU A 62 -6.42 -2.98 -11.19
C LEU A 62 -6.63 -2.00 -10.03
N ILE A 63 -5.51 -1.62 -9.41
CA ILE A 63 -5.43 -0.58 -8.39
C ILE A 63 -4.48 0.51 -8.91
N TYR A 64 -4.95 1.74 -9.00
CA TYR A 64 -4.11 2.85 -9.43
C TYR A 64 -3.07 3.20 -8.35
N ASN A 65 -1.77 3.12 -8.66
CA ASN A 65 -0.71 3.47 -7.71
C ASN A 65 0.23 4.54 -8.30
N SER A 66 0.15 5.80 -7.87
CA SER A 66 -0.81 6.38 -6.93
C SER A 66 -1.33 7.71 -7.44
N LEU A 67 -2.48 8.14 -6.93
CA LEU A 67 -2.89 9.54 -7.03
C LEU A 67 -2.15 10.34 -5.95
N ASP A 68 -1.30 11.27 -6.35
CA ASP A 68 -0.49 12.11 -5.44
C ASP A 68 -0.83 13.61 -5.58
N ILE A 69 -0.15 14.45 -4.80
CA ILE A 69 -0.43 15.90 -4.73
C ILE A 69 -0.24 16.65 -6.06
N ASN A 70 0.45 16.06 -7.03
CA ASN A 70 0.77 16.64 -8.33
C ASN A 70 -0.17 16.12 -9.43
N PHE A 71 -1.31 15.53 -9.06
CA PHE A 71 -2.27 15.05 -10.04
C PHE A 71 -2.66 16.13 -11.06
N SER A 72 -2.94 15.69 -12.28
CA SER A 72 -3.45 16.55 -13.35
C SER A 72 -4.91 16.24 -13.67
N GLU A 73 -5.64 17.18 -14.27
CA GLU A 73 -7.00 16.92 -14.75
C GLU A 73 -7.04 15.75 -15.74
N ALA A 74 -6.07 15.68 -16.65
CA ALA A 74 -5.92 14.57 -17.60
C ALA A 74 -5.76 13.20 -16.91
N GLU A 75 -5.12 13.16 -15.74
CA GLU A 75 -4.96 11.94 -14.95
C GLU A 75 -6.28 11.52 -14.29
N LEU A 76 -7.03 12.47 -13.73
CA LEU A 76 -8.35 12.21 -13.16
C LEU A 76 -9.33 11.73 -14.25
N GLU A 77 -9.30 12.36 -15.42
CA GLU A 77 -10.11 11.97 -16.58
C GLU A 77 -9.75 10.57 -17.08
N ALA A 78 -8.46 10.24 -17.15
CA ALA A 78 -8.02 8.91 -17.57
C ALA A 78 -8.48 7.82 -16.60
N ILE A 79 -8.42 8.07 -15.28
CA ILE A 79 -8.94 7.16 -14.25
C ILE A 79 -10.45 6.97 -14.42
N ALA A 80 -11.19 8.07 -14.55
CA ALA A 80 -12.65 8.04 -14.71
C ALA A 80 -13.08 7.32 -15.99
N ALA A 81 -12.44 7.63 -17.12
CA ALA A 81 -12.75 7.03 -18.42
C ALA A 81 -12.43 5.54 -18.47
N ALA A 82 -11.37 5.08 -17.79
CA ALA A 82 -11.05 3.66 -17.69
C ALA A 82 -12.02 2.88 -16.78
N GLY A 83 -12.76 3.58 -15.91
CA GLY A 83 -13.70 2.97 -14.97
C GLY A 83 -13.01 2.32 -13.76
N ILE A 84 -11.78 2.75 -13.42
CA ILE A 84 -11.03 2.22 -12.27
C ILE A 84 -11.69 2.68 -10.97
N LYS A 85 -11.95 1.71 -10.08
CA LYS A 85 -12.61 1.97 -8.78
C LYS A 85 -11.67 1.91 -7.59
N ASN A 86 -10.46 1.41 -7.77
CA ASN A 86 -9.51 1.14 -6.69
C ASN A 86 -8.26 2.01 -6.87
N ALA A 87 -7.82 2.71 -5.83
CA ALA A 87 -6.60 3.51 -5.88
C ALA A 87 -5.87 3.59 -4.54
N VAL A 88 -4.55 3.64 -4.63
CA VAL A 88 -3.69 4.16 -3.57
C VAL A 88 -3.64 5.68 -3.69
N ILE A 89 -3.91 6.36 -2.58
CA ILE A 89 -3.86 7.81 -2.48
C ILE A 89 -2.65 8.18 -1.62
N MET A 90 -1.65 8.77 -2.25
CA MET A 90 -0.38 9.10 -1.63
C MET A 90 -0.45 10.51 -1.00
N ALA A 91 -0.72 10.57 0.30
CA ALA A 91 -0.76 11.79 1.11
C ALA A 91 0.65 12.23 1.58
N PHE A 92 1.61 12.19 0.66
CA PHE A 92 2.98 12.61 0.88
C PHE A 92 3.27 13.97 0.24
N SER A 93 3.90 14.86 0.99
CA SER A 93 4.42 16.13 0.50
C SER A 93 5.64 16.53 1.32
N ASN A 94 6.65 17.11 0.66
CA ASN A 94 7.82 17.68 1.32
C ASN A 94 7.47 18.91 2.19
N THR A 95 6.28 19.49 2.02
CA THR A 95 5.80 20.64 2.81
C THR A 95 4.76 20.26 3.87
N ALA A 96 4.14 19.09 3.77
CA ALA A 96 3.16 18.58 4.74
C ALA A 96 3.74 17.38 5.50
N LEU A 97 4.73 17.64 6.35
CA LEU A 97 5.48 16.59 7.04
C LEU A 97 4.77 16.07 8.30
N ASN A 98 4.11 16.96 9.05
CA ASN A 98 3.48 16.56 10.31
C ASN A 98 2.14 15.81 10.06
N PRO A 99 1.71 14.94 11.00
CA PRO A 99 0.50 14.13 10.85
C PRO A 99 -0.79 14.92 10.54
N ALA A 100 -0.98 16.10 11.15
CA ALA A 100 -2.17 16.92 10.93
C ALA A 100 -2.19 17.53 9.51
N ALA A 101 -1.03 17.95 9.01
CA ALA A 101 -0.89 18.45 7.66
C ALA A 101 -1.16 17.37 6.61
N LYS A 102 -0.74 16.12 6.85
CA LYS A 102 -1.05 14.97 6.00
C LYS A 102 -2.55 14.66 5.97
N LEU A 103 -3.21 14.67 7.12
CA LEU A 103 -4.67 14.52 7.20
C LEU A 103 -5.40 15.62 6.40
N LYS A 104 -5.02 16.88 6.61
CA LYS A 104 -5.61 18.01 5.90
C LYS A 104 -5.39 17.91 4.39
N LEU A 105 -4.18 17.57 3.95
CA LEU A 105 -3.86 17.34 2.55
C LEU A 105 -4.73 16.23 1.93
N PHE A 106 -4.93 15.14 2.66
CA PHE A 106 -5.80 14.05 2.22
C PHE A 106 -7.26 14.51 2.10
N GLN A 107 -7.83 15.12 3.14
CA GLN A 107 -9.24 15.51 3.18
C GLN A 107 -9.59 16.65 2.21
N ASP A 108 -8.74 17.69 2.14
CA ASP A 108 -9.07 18.92 1.42
C ASP A 108 -8.72 18.86 -0.07
N LYS A 109 -7.76 18.01 -0.45
CA LYS A 109 -7.23 17.96 -1.82
C LYS A 109 -7.36 16.60 -2.48
N LEU A 110 -6.82 15.55 -1.88
CA LEU A 110 -6.69 14.25 -2.56
C LEU A 110 -8.00 13.45 -2.58
N LEU A 111 -8.74 13.43 -1.48
CA LEU A 111 -10.01 12.73 -1.39
C LEU A 111 -11.06 13.31 -2.36
N PRO A 112 -11.26 14.64 -2.46
CA PRO A 112 -12.14 15.21 -3.48
C PRO A 112 -11.71 14.84 -4.90
N ALA A 113 -10.41 14.92 -5.22
CA ALA A 113 -9.90 14.55 -6.53
C ALA A 113 -10.16 13.08 -6.88
N ALA A 114 -9.92 12.17 -5.92
CA ALA A 114 -10.20 10.75 -6.10
C ALA A 114 -11.69 10.49 -6.36
N ARG A 115 -12.58 11.17 -5.62
CA ARG A 115 -14.03 11.06 -5.81
C ARG A 115 -14.47 11.59 -7.17
N THR A 116 -13.92 12.72 -7.63
CA THR A 116 -14.18 13.26 -8.98
C THR A 116 -13.75 12.29 -10.08
N ALA A 117 -12.63 11.58 -9.89
CA ALA A 117 -12.17 10.53 -10.80
C ALA A 117 -13.00 9.23 -10.73
N GLY A 118 -14.03 9.16 -9.87
CA GLY A 118 -14.90 8.00 -9.73
C GLY A 118 -14.33 6.85 -8.90
N ILE A 119 -13.27 7.10 -8.11
CA ILE A 119 -12.66 6.13 -7.21
C ILE A 119 -13.56 5.89 -5.99
N GLU A 120 -13.78 4.60 -5.68
CA GLU A 120 -14.65 4.15 -4.60
C GLU A 120 -13.85 3.55 -3.44
N ASN A 121 -12.90 2.67 -3.78
CA ASN A 121 -12.05 1.92 -2.87
C ASN A 121 -10.70 2.60 -2.72
N ILE A 122 -10.48 3.23 -1.58
CA ILE A 122 -9.30 4.07 -1.30
C ILE A 122 -8.40 3.37 -0.29
N LEU A 123 -7.12 3.22 -0.63
CA LEU A 123 -6.03 2.87 0.27
C LEU A 123 -5.18 4.12 0.49
N VAL A 124 -4.99 4.56 1.73
CA VAL A 124 -4.24 5.80 1.99
C VAL A 124 -2.81 5.48 2.40
N ASP A 125 -1.84 6.03 1.66
CA ASP A 125 -0.41 6.00 1.98
C ASP A 125 0.07 7.40 2.39
N PRO A 126 0.34 7.67 3.68
CA PRO A 126 0.87 8.97 4.10
C PRO A 126 2.34 9.20 3.69
N GLY A 127 3.01 8.19 3.16
CA GLY A 127 4.40 8.20 2.72
C GLY A 127 5.42 8.12 3.85
N VAL A 128 6.61 7.61 3.53
CA VAL A 128 7.76 7.49 4.43
C VAL A 128 8.92 8.29 3.86
N LEU A 129 9.51 9.18 4.67
CA LEU A 129 10.68 9.95 4.26
C LEU A 129 11.98 9.19 4.51
N ASP A 130 12.10 8.64 5.71
CA ASP A 130 13.22 7.83 6.18
C ASP A 130 12.77 6.94 7.35
N ILE A 131 13.70 6.11 7.85
CA ILE A 131 13.43 5.15 8.93
C ILE A 131 12.92 5.83 10.22
N ALA A 132 13.45 6.99 10.59
CA ALA A 132 13.03 7.68 11.81
C ALA A 132 11.62 8.27 11.66
N SER A 133 11.31 8.78 10.47
CA SER A 133 10.01 9.37 10.14
C SER A 133 8.85 8.38 10.14
N ILE A 134 9.11 7.07 10.18
CA ILE A 134 8.06 6.03 10.28
C ILE A 134 7.16 6.28 11.50
N GLY A 135 7.71 6.83 12.60
CA GLY A 135 6.90 7.26 13.75
C GLY A 135 5.88 8.35 13.40
N TRP A 136 6.23 9.29 12.54
CA TRP A 136 5.31 10.33 12.06
C TRP A 136 4.31 9.77 11.06
N THR A 137 4.74 8.83 10.20
CA THR A 137 3.83 8.12 9.29
C THR A 137 2.76 7.34 10.07
N ALA A 138 3.15 6.59 11.11
CA ALA A 138 2.21 5.89 11.99
C ALA A 138 1.22 6.84 12.68
N ALA A 139 1.70 7.96 13.22
CA ALA A 139 0.82 8.98 13.81
C ALA A 139 -0.14 9.62 12.77
N ALA A 140 0.28 9.73 11.51
CA ALA A 140 -0.58 10.20 10.42
C ALA A 140 -1.64 9.15 10.04
N MET A 141 -1.26 7.87 9.99
CA MET A 141 -2.16 6.74 9.75
C MET A 141 -3.27 6.71 10.79
N GLU A 142 -2.94 6.77 12.08
CA GLU A 142 -3.93 6.79 13.16
C GLU A 142 -4.93 7.95 13.01
N LYS A 143 -4.42 9.15 12.71
CA LYS A 143 -5.27 10.34 12.51
C LYS A 143 -6.19 10.19 11.30
N ILE A 144 -5.66 9.73 10.17
CA ILE A 144 -6.43 9.53 8.93
C ILE A 144 -7.50 8.47 9.14
N ARG A 145 -7.13 7.31 9.68
CA ARG A 145 -8.07 6.23 9.98
C ARG A 145 -9.18 6.72 10.91
N THR A 146 -8.83 7.39 12.01
CA THR A 146 -9.81 7.86 12.99
C THR A 146 -10.77 8.89 12.38
N ALA A 147 -10.27 9.79 11.54
CA ALA A 147 -11.07 10.86 10.95
C ALA A 147 -11.93 10.41 9.75
N THR A 148 -11.53 9.34 9.04
CA THR A 148 -12.09 9.04 7.72
C THR A 148 -12.56 7.59 7.55
N GLY A 149 -12.10 6.67 8.40
CA GLY A 149 -12.41 5.25 8.31
C GLY A 149 -11.73 4.51 7.16
N PHE A 150 -10.94 5.18 6.31
CA PHE A 150 -10.24 4.51 5.22
C PHE A 150 -9.10 3.61 5.72
N PRO A 151 -8.79 2.53 4.99
CA PRO A 151 -7.59 1.76 5.22
C PRO A 151 -6.32 2.61 5.07
N VAL A 152 -5.39 2.42 5.99
CA VAL A 152 -4.13 3.20 6.05
C VAL A 152 -2.93 2.28 6.19
N ASP A 153 -1.84 2.62 5.50
CA ASP A 153 -0.52 2.03 5.73
C ASP A 153 0.55 2.81 4.94
N CYS A 154 1.76 2.26 4.77
CA CYS A 154 2.81 2.90 3.97
C CYS A 154 3.80 1.92 3.32
N ALA A 155 4.74 2.49 2.56
CA ALA A 155 5.87 1.79 1.93
C ALA A 155 7.23 2.03 2.59
N PRO A 156 7.56 1.31 3.69
CA PRO A 156 8.81 1.53 4.41
C PRO A 156 10.05 0.90 3.73
N ALA A 157 9.86 0.01 2.74
CA ALA A 157 10.96 -0.73 2.13
C ALA A 157 12.04 0.19 1.52
N ASN A 158 11.62 1.27 0.86
CA ASN A 158 12.56 2.24 0.29
C ASN A 158 13.43 2.91 1.36
N ALA A 159 12.84 3.26 2.51
CA ALA A 159 13.58 3.83 3.64
C ALA A 159 14.57 2.81 4.23
N LEU A 160 14.20 1.52 4.26
CA LEU A 160 15.08 0.43 4.72
C LEU A 160 16.29 0.27 3.81
N TYR A 161 16.08 0.16 2.49
CA TYR A 161 17.16 -0.05 1.52
C TYR A 161 18.06 1.19 1.33
N THR A 162 17.54 2.38 1.60
CA THR A 162 18.32 3.63 1.52
C THR A 162 18.96 4.05 2.84
N TRP A 163 18.85 3.22 3.90
CA TRP A 163 19.40 3.50 5.22
C TRP A 163 20.93 3.53 5.22
N LYS A 164 21.50 4.73 5.03
CA LYS A 164 22.95 4.94 4.86
C LYS A 164 23.82 4.37 5.99
N ARG A 165 23.36 4.45 7.24
CA ARG A 165 24.11 3.93 8.41
C ARG A 165 24.07 2.40 8.54
N ALA A 166 23.15 1.73 7.85
CA ALA A 166 23.09 0.27 7.79
C ALA A 166 23.94 -0.30 6.64
N ARG A 167 24.56 0.55 5.80
CA ARG A 167 25.45 0.08 4.72
C ARG A 167 26.58 -0.76 5.30
N GLY A 168 26.73 -1.98 4.77
CA GLY A 168 27.71 -2.95 5.24
C GLY A 168 27.23 -3.85 6.39
N LEU A 169 26.08 -3.56 7.00
CA LEU A 169 25.40 -4.43 7.99
C LEU A 169 24.27 -5.25 7.36
N THR A 170 23.90 -4.94 6.12
CA THR A 170 22.80 -5.56 5.39
C THR A 170 23.08 -7.05 5.14
N THR A 171 22.38 -7.89 5.88
CA THR A 171 22.27 -9.33 5.69
C THR A 171 20.77 -9.68 5.61
N PRO A 172 20.38 -10.83 5.06
CA PRO A 172 18.98 -11.25 5.07
C PRO A 172 18.38 -11.26 6.49
N ALA A 173 19.16 -11.62 7.50
CA ALA A 173 18.73 -11.59 8.91
C ALA A 173 18.54 -10.16 9.43
N PHE A 174 19.45 -9.23 9.08
CA PHE A 174 19.31 -7.81 9.44
C PHE A 174 18.07 -7.19 8.79
N GLU A 175 17.85 -7.45 7.49
CA GLU A 175 16.68 -6.94 6.75
C GLU A 175 15.39 -7.48 7.36
N ALA A 176 15.31 -8.79 7.62
CA ALA A 176 14.16 -9.42 8.26
C ALA A 176 13.89 -8.85 9.67
N ALA A 177 14.94 -8.66 10.48
CA ALA A 177 14.80 -8.11 11.83
C ALA A 177 14.36 -6.64 11.81
N ALA A 178 15.00 -5.80 10.98
CA ALA A 178 14.66 -4.40 10.86
C ALA A 178 13.24 -4.20 10.29
N ALA A 179 12.90 -4.93 9.22
CA ALA A 179 11.56 -4.88 8.66
C ALA A 179 10.51 -5.43 9.64
N GLY A 180 10.81 -6.51 10.37
CA GLY A 180 9.92 -7.05 11.40
C GLY A 180 9.61 -6.05 12.51
N ALA A 181 10.61 -5.29 12.97
CA ALA A 181 10.42 -4.21 13.94
C ALA A 181 9.54 -3.08 13.37
N ILE A 182 9.81 -2.65 12.14
CA ILE A 182 9.03 -1.63 11.44
C ILE A 182 7.57 -2.07 11.25
N PHE A 183 7.35 -3.28 10.76
CA PHE A 183 6.01 -3.81 10.51
C PHE A 183 5.24 -3.92 11.82
N SER A 184 5.84 -4.48 12.86
CA SER A 184 5.21 -4.59 14.18
C SER A 184 4.80 -3.22 14.74
N TYR A 185 5.66 -2.21 14.56
CA TYR A 185 5.35 -0.84 14.94
C TYR A 185 4.18 -0.26 14.14
N LEU A 186 4.19 -0.36 12.82
CA LEU A 186 3.09 0.15 11.99
C LEU A 186 1.77 -0.56 12.32
N ILE A 187 1.79 -1.89 12.44
CA ILE A 187 0.60 -2.72 12.70
C ILE A 187 -0.03 -2.39 14.04
N SER A 188 0.77 -2.17 15.08
CA SER A 188 0.28 -1.76 16.40
C SER A 188 -0.36 -0.38 16.40
N HIS A 189 0.00 0.48 15.43
CA HIS A 189 -0.60 1.80 15.19
C HIS A 189 -1.68 1.75 14.08
N GLY A 190 -2.25 0.57 13.84
CA GLY A 190 -3.38 0.41 12.94
C GLY A 190 -3.02 0.47 11.46
N ALA A 191 -1.99 -0.25 11.02
CA ALA A 191 -1.74 -0.53 9.61
C ALA A 191 -2.68 -1.61 9.03
N ASP A 192 -3.19 -1.42 7.81
CA ASP A 192 -4.04 -2.38 7.08
C ASP A 192 -3.33 -3.19 5.99
N PHE A 193 -2.30 -2.65 5.32
CA PHE A 193 -1.61 -3.25 4.16
C PHE A 193 -0.13 -2.84 4.04
N ILE A 194 0.87 -3.71 4.00
CA ILE A 194 2.27 -3.23 3.93
C ILE A 194 2.89 -3.43 2.55
N PHE A 195 3.46 -2.37 1.98
CA PHE A 195 4.40 -2.49 0.86
C PHE A 195 5.78 -2.92 1.40
N TYR A 196 6.05 -4.23 1.35
CA TYR A 196 7.27 -4.83 1.89
C TYR A 196 8.47 -4.81 0.92
N GLY A 197 8.30 -4.21 -0.26
CA GLY A 197 9.32 -4.14 -1.29
C GLY A 197 9.38 -5.40 -2.16
N PRO A 198 10.57 -5.81 -2.63
CA PRO A 198 10.72 -6.91 -3.59
C PRO A 198 10.02 -8.21 -3.19
N VAL A 199 9.37 -8.88 -4.13
CA VAL A 199 8.63 -10.14 -3.89
C VAL A 199 9.49 -11.24 -3.25
N GLY A 200 10.81 -11.24 -3.48
CA GLY A 200 11.76 -12.17 -2.86
C GLY A 200 11.78 -12.10 -1.33
N ASN A 201 11.34 -10.98 -0.76
CA ASN A 201 11.23 -10.76 0.68
C ASN A 201 10.01 -11.43 1.32
N ALA A 202 9.09 -11.98 0.52
CA ALA A 202 7.86 -12.58 1.02
C ALA A 202 8.10 -13.68 2.07
N THR A 203 9.25 -14.36 2.01
CA THR A 203 9.66 -15.42 2.95
C THR A 203 9.83 -14.92 4.39
N TRP A 204 10.21 -13.66 4.59
CA TRP A 204 10.30 -13.04 5.91
C TRP A 204 9.18 -12.02 6.16
N ALA A 205 8.67 -11.35 5.12
CA ALA A 205 7.65 -10.31 5.26
C ALA A 205 6.30 -10.86 5.71
N PHE A 206 5.86 -11.99 5.12
CA PHE A 206 4.58 -12.61 5.48
C PHE A 206 4.56 -13.13 6.92
N PRO A 207 5.58 -13.89 7.39
CA PRO A 207 5.66 -14.29 8.80
C PRO A 207 5.65 -13.09 9.75
N ALA A 208 6.46 -12.06 9.48
CA ALA A 208 6.53 -10.88 10.33
C ALA A 208 5.16 -10.16 10.44
N ARG A 209 4.48 -9.93 9.31
CA ARG A 209 3.13 -9.35 9.30
C ARG A 209 2.12 -10.24 10.01
N ALA A 210 2.17 -11.55 9.77
CA ALA A 210 1.21 -12.51 10.32
C ALA A 210 1.31 -12.61 11.84
N THR A 211 2.53 -12.69 12.37
CA THR A 211 2.79 -12.69 13.81
C THR A 211 2.28 -11.40 14.46
N ALA A 212 2.61 -10.24 13.89
CA ALA A 212 2.16 -8.96 14.44
C ALA A 212 0.64 -8.79 14.37
N ASP A 213 -0.01 -9.22 13.27
CA ASP A 213 -1.47 -9.19 13.14
C ASP A 213 -2.17 -10.15 14.11
N ALA A 214 -1.59 -11.32 14.34
CA ALA A 214 -2.10 -12.28 15.33
C ALA A 214 -2.03 -11.74 16.76
N ILE A 215 -0.90 -11.12 17.14
CA ILE A 215 -0.73 -10.46 18.45
C ILE A 215 -1.78 -9.35 18.61
N ARG A 216 -1.91 -8.48 17.60
CA ARG A 216 -2.91 -7.40 17.60
C ARG A 216 -4.33 -7.94 17.72
N THR A 217 -4.65 -8.99 16.96
CA THR A 217 -5.97 -9.63 16.98
C THR A 217 -6.29 -10.18 18.37
N TYR A 218 -5.33 -10.86 19.01
CA TYR A 218 -5.54 -11.40 20.35
C TYR A 218 -5.76 -10.30 21.38
N ALA A 219 -5.01 -9.19 21.29
CA ALA A 219 -5.20 -8.02 22.15
C ALA A 219 -6.57 -7.35 21.94
N ALA A 220 -7.01 -7.22 20.69
CA ALA A 220 -8.29 -6.60 20.33
C ALA A 220 -9.51 -7.35 20.90
N ARG A 221 -9.37 -8.65 21.22
CA ARG A 221 -10.43 -9.42 21.90
C ARG A 221 -10.81 -8.83 23.27
N LEU A 222 -9.87 -8.18 23.97
CA LEU A 222 -10.16 -7.48 25.23
C LEU A 222 -11.16 -6.33 25.05
N GLN A 223 -11.23 -5.77 23.84
CA GLN A 223 -12.12 -4.69 23.46
C GLN A 223 -13.40 -5.21 22.77
N GLY A 224 -13.61 -6.54 22.76
CA GLY A 224 -14.76 -7.17 22.10
C GLY A 224 -14.66 -7.23 20.57
N VAL A 225 -13.51 -6.83 19.99
CA VAL A 225 -13.29 -6.89 18.53
C VAL A 225 -12.95 -8.32 18.12
N ARG A 226 -13.58 -8.78 17.03
CA ARG A 226 -13.36 -10.12 16.46
C ARG A 226 -13.01 -10.04 14.97
N PRO A 227 -12.14 -10.94 14.46
CA PRO A 227 -11.90 -11.07 13.03
C PRO A 227 -13.20 -11.36 12.28
N LEU A 228 -13.39 -10.70 11.14
CA LEU A 228 -14.49 -10.99 10.21
C LEU A 228 -14.20 -12.21 9.33
N VAL A 229 -12.92 -12.54 9.15
CA VAL A 229 -12.49 -13.70 8.38
C VAL A 229 -12.51 -14.97 9.24
N PRO A 230 -12.88 -16.12 8.68
CA PRO A 230 -13.01 -17.37 9.45
C PRO A 230 -11.67 -17.91 9.95
N ASP A 231 -10.59 -17.66 9.21
CA ASP A 231 -9.27 -18.24 9.47
C ASP A 231 -8.17 -17.17 9.41
N PRO A 232 -8.13 -16.25 10.40
CA PRO A 232 -7.15 -15.17 10.48
C PRO A 232 -5.74 -15.70 10.81
N PRO A 233 -4.68 -14.89 10.64
CA PRO A 233 -3.31 -15.29 10.99
C PRO A 233 -3.16 -15.88 12.40
N LEU A 234 -3.96 -15.40 13.37
CA LEU A 234 -3.98 -15.93 14.74
C LEU A 234 -4.33 -17.41 14.85
N ASN A 235 -5.17 -17.95 13.96
CA ASN A 235 -5.58 -19.35 13.99
C ASN A 235 -4.82 -20.20 12.95
N ARG A 236 -4.39 -19.56 11.86
CA ARG A 236 -3.75 -20.26 10.74
C ARG A 236 -2.23 -20.38 10.88
N PHE A 237 -1.59 -19.34 11.41
CA PHE A 237 -0.12 -19.22 11.40
C PHE A 237 0.50 -19.39 12.79
N LEU A 238 -0.22 -19.03 13.85
CA LEU A 238 0.13 -19.33 15.24
C LEU A 238 -0.66 -20.55 15.72
#